data_AF-A0A3S0R523-F1
#
_entry.id   AF-A0A3S0R523-F1
#
_cell.length_a   1.000
_cell.length_b   1.000
_cell.length_c   1.000
_cell.angle_alpha   90.00
_cell.angle_beta   90.00
_cell.angle_gamma   90.00
#
_symmetry.space_group_name_H-M   'P 1'
#
loop_
_entity.id
_entity.type
_entity.pdbx_description
1 polymer ?
#
loop_
_entity_poly.entity_id
_entity_poly.type
_entity_poly.pdbx_seq_one_letter_code
_entity_poly.pdbx_strand_id
1 'polypeptide(L)'
;MANWIFQGNPKQFDVDTYLQENTIVTWGIRQEQYKDEFQLGDKVFIWRSDGGNRNSGGVVAIGEIASEPFIENEQDSIEVKINEIRLTPESGMLLRNELKEISDTMNLQIFKMSQMTNYRLTDGEFNRLYQYWQSPQMIKEQLELTTIEKYLYAFQEVADAWFKDNAKHIQVGYHFFERFKQREHLQQMEWGDVQEIGAHINAFRMALTKKRALGNMNAPIEKYRKSFEYLFYGQEPVEWLWQTKNVPFGH
;
A
#
# COMPACT_ATOMS: atom_id res chain seq x y z
N MET A 1 1.72 -6.18 -24.49
CA MET A 1 1.35 -4.78 -24.27
C MET A 1 1.82 -4.39 -22.88
N ALA A 2 2.69 -3.40 -22.83
CA ALA A 2 3.19 -2.79 -21.62
C ALA A 2 2.34 -1.57 -21.23
N ASN A 3 2.57 -1.10 -20.00
CA ASN A 3 1.88 0.05 -19.43
C ASN A 3 2.91 1.05 -18.89
N TRP A 4 2.68 2.34 -19.12
CA TRP A 4 3.67 3.38 -18.88
C TRP A 4 3.07 4.65 -18.26
N ILE A 5 3.90 5.41 -17.55
CA ILE A 5 3.66 6.82 -17.23
C ILE A 5 4.74 7.66 -17.90
N PHE A 6 4.34 8.65 -18.68
CA PHE A 6 5.22 9.65 -19.29
C PHE A 6 5.06 10.99 -18.57
N GLN A 7 6.14 11.46 -17.93
CA GLN A 7 6.15 12.68 -17.14
C GLN A 7 6.61 13.89 -17.97
N GLY A 8 5.85 14.98 -17.89
CA GLY A 8 6.18 16.30 -18.44
C GLY A 8 6.32 17.34 -17.35
N ASN A 9 7.29 18.24 -17.49
CA ASN A 9 7.53 19.34 -16.55
C ASN A 9 7.07 20.68 -17.13
N PRO A 10 6.00 21.31 -16.61
CA PRO A 10 5.52 22.61 -17.06
C PRO A 10 6.57 23.74 -17.05
N LYS A 11 7.64 23.61 -16.25
CA LYS A 11 8.75 24.58 -16.26
C LYS A 11 9.66 24.47 -17.49
N GLN A 12 9.67 23.32 -18.15
CA GLN A 12 10.50 23.04 -19.32
C GLN A 12 9.68 22.99 -20.60
N PHE A 13 8.39 22.67 -20.49
CA PHE A 13 7.52 22.39 -21.62
C PHE A 13 6.06 22.61 -21.25
N ASP A 14 5.30 23.33 -22.08
CA ASP A 14 3.87 23.55 -21.86
C ASP A 14 3.06 22.30 -22.22
N VAL A 15 2.96 21.38 -21.26
CA VAL A 15 2.27 20.09 -21.38
C VAL A 15 0.78 20.29 -21.75
N ASP A 16 0.13 21.29 -21.16
CA ASP A 16 -1.32 21.47 -21.29
C ASP A 16 -1.70 21.89 -22.70
N THR A 17 -1.07 22.97 -23.18
CA THR A 17 -1.28 23.47 -24.56
C THR A 17 -0.91 22.38 -25.57
N TYR A 18 0.20 21.68 -25.36
CA TYR A 18 0.64 20.64 -26.29
C TYR A 18 -0.36 19.49 -26.43
N LEU A 19 -0.93 19.03 -25.32
CA LEU A 19 -1.97 17.99 -25.32
C LEU A 19 -3.26 18.49 -25.98
N GLN A 20 -3.63 19.77 -25.82
CA GLN A 20 -4.85 20.32 -26.40
C GLN A 20 -4.76 20.51 -27.92
N GLU A 21 -3.59 20.89 -28.42
CA GLU A 21 -3.39 21.21 -29.84
C GLU A 21 -3.12 19.97 -30.70
N ASN A 22 -2.78 18.83 -30.08
CA ASN A 22 -2.30 17.65 -30.80
C ASN A 22 -3.03 16.37 -30.37
N THR A 23 -3.50 15.60 -31.36
CA THR A 23 -4.07 14.27 -31.13
C THR A 23 -3.00 13.18 -31.03
N ILE A 24 -1.85 13.41 -31.66
CA ILE A 24 -0.65 12.58 -31.55
C ILE A 24 0.46 13.50 -31.04
N VAL A 25 1.07 13.13 -29.91
CA VAL A 25 2.14 13.89 -29.28
C VAL A 25 3.45 13.13 -29.37
N THR A 26 4.54 13.84 -29.64
CA THR A 26 5.89 13.29 -29.58
C THR A 26 6.45 13.45 -28.18
N TRP A 27 6.95 12.36 -27.61
CA TRP A 27 7.51 12.33 -26.27
C TRP A 27 8.94 11.81 -26.29
N GLY A 28 9.84 12.56 -25.65
CA GLY A 28 11.25 12.18 -25.57
C GLY A 28 11.46 10.98 -24.63
N ILE A 29 12.27 10.02 -25.07
CA ILE A 29 12.77 8.88 -24.30
C ILE A 29 14.12 9.27 -23.72
N ARG A 30 14.19 9.47 -22.39
CA ARG A 30 15.48 9.75 -21.70
C ARG A 30 16.05 8.55 -20.96
N GLN A 31 15.31 7.44 -20.93
CA GLN A 31 15.69 6.22 -20.25
C GLN A 31 15.97 5.15 -21.31
N GLU A 32 17.20 5.13 -21.83
CA GLU A 32 17.62 4.23 -22.92
C GLU A 32 17.33 2.76 -22.61
N GLN A 33 17.37 2.35 -21.34
CA GLN A 33 17.07 0.98 -20.94
C GLN A 33 15.63 0.52 -21.26
N TYR A 34 14.69 1.44 -21.47
CA TYR A 34 13.30 1.12 -21.82
C TYR A 34 13.03 1.19 -23.32
N LYS A 35 13.99 1.66 -24.13
CA LYS A 35 13.80 1.92 -25.55
C LYS A 35 13.29 0.70 -26.31
N ASP A 36 13.91 -0.46 -26.04
CA ASP A 36 13.58 -1.73 -26.70
C ASP A 36 12.29 -2.37 -26.15
N GLU A 37 11.71 -1.81 -25.08
CA GLU A 37 10.49 -2.32 -24.48
C GLU A 37 9.21 -1.67 -25.03
N PHE A 38 9.32 -0.52 -25.69
CA PHE A 38 8.17 0.20 -26.22
C PHE A 38 7.58 -0.50 -27.44
N GLN A 39 6.27 -0.74 -27.41
CA GLN A 39 5.55 -1.39 -28.51
C GLN A 39 4.31 -0.60 -28.89
N LEU A 40 3.96 -0.67 -30.18
CA LEU A 40 2.71 -0.13 -30.70
C LEU A 40 1.51 -0.64 -29.88
N GLY A 41 0.64 0.29 -29.47
CA GLY A 41 -0.56 0.02 -28.69
C GLY A 41 -0.34 -0.07 -27.17
N ASP A 42 0.91 -0.04 -26.67
CA ASP A 42 1.18 0.06 -25.24
C ASP A 42 0.45 1.25 -24.62
N LYS A 43 -0.10 1.09 -23.42
CA LYS A 43 -0.93 2.12 -22.79
C LYS A 43 -0.07 3.09 -22.00
N VAL A 44 -0.40 4.38 -22.12
CA VAL A 44 0.39 5.45 -21.54
C VAL A 44 -0.53 6.41 -20.78
N PHE A 45 -0.21 6.67 -19.52
CA PHE A 45 -0.69 7.84 -18.80
C PHE A 45 0.28 9.00 -18.97
N ILE A 46 -0.23 10.19 -19.28
CA ILE A 46 0.56 11.42 -19.26
C ILE A 46 0.46 12.04 -17.88
N TRP A 47 1.63 12.26 -17.27
CA TRP A 47 1.78 12.85 -15.95
C TRP A 47 2.35 14.26 -16.06
N ARG A 48 1.58 15.26 -15.64
CA ARG A 48 2.07 16.63 -15.49
C ARG A 48 2.66 16.79 -14.10
N SER A 49 3.93 17.17 -13.98
CA SER A 49 4.52 17.51 -12.67
C SER A 49 3.96 18.84 -12.15
N ASP A 50 4.14 19.13 -10.85
CA ASP A 50 3.60 20.34 -10.20
C ASP A 50 4.08 21.67 -10.83
N GLY A 51 5.18 21.70 -11.59
CA GLY A 51 5.60 22.91 -12.31
C GLY A 51 5.94 24.13 -11.43
N GLY A 52 6.01 23.97 -10.11
CA GLY A 52 6.15 25.07 -9.14
C GLY A 52 4.83 25.54 -8.52
N ASN A 53 3.69 25.09 -9.03
CA ASN A 53 2.38 25.25 -8.40
C ASN A 53 2.06 23.99 -7.59
N ARG A 54 2.11 24.09 -6.26
CA ARG A 54 2.00 22.95 -5.35
C ARG A 54 0.65 22.25 -5.54
N ASN A 55 0.67 20.91 -5.62
CA ASN A 55 -0.51 20.05 -5.77
C ASN A 55 -1.29 20.27 -7.09
N SER A 56 -0.61 20.69 -8.15
CA SER A 56 -1.22 20.84 -9.49
C SER A 56 -0.86 19.70 -10.45
N GLY A 57 0.09 18.86 -10.06
CA GLY A 57 0.55 17.73 -10.84
C GLY A 57 -0.25 16.46 -10.60
N GLY A 58 -0.12 15.52 -11.52
CA GLY A 58 -0.88 14.28 -11.53
C GLY A 58 -1.05 13.72 -12.93
N VAL A 59 -1.94 12.74 -13.08
CA VAL A 59 -2.31 12.17 -14.38
C VAL A 59 -3.31 13.10 -15.05
N VAL A 60 -2.96 13.56 -16.26
CA VAL A 60 -3.74 14.53 -17.04
C VAL A 60 -4.24 14.03 -18.38
N ALA A 61 -3.72 12.89 -18.86
CA ALA A 61 -4.23 12.25 -20.07
C ALA A 61 -3.95 10.75 -20.07
N ILE A 62 -4.67 10.03 -20.92
CA ILE A 62 -4.41 8.64 -21.26
C ILE A 62 -4.35 8.49 -22.78
N GLY A 63 -3.45 7.64 -23.25
CA GLY A 63 -3.22 7.37 -24.66
C GLY A 63 -2.58 6.01 -24.89
N GLU A 64 -2.09 5.82 -26.11
CA GLU A 64 -1.37 4.63 -26.51
C GLU A 64 -0.21 4.95 -27.45
N ILE A 65 0.86 4.17 -27.38
CA ILE A 65 2.02 4.31 -28.27
C ILE A 65 1.57 4.08 -29.72
N ALA A 66 1.90 5.04 -30.59
CA ALA A 66 1.47 5.10 -31.99
C ALA A 66 2.60 4.94 -33.00
N SER A 67 3.87 4.93 -32.55
CA SER A 67 5.03 4.67 -33.41
C SER A 67 6.03 3.72 -32.75
N GLU A 68 6.95 3.17 -33.54
CA GLU A 68 8.22 2.66 -33.01
C GLU A 68 9.10 3.85 -32.56
N PRO A 69 10.07 3.65 -31.63
CA PRO A 69 11.03 4.68 -31.28
C PRO A 69 11.82 5.20 -32.49
N PHE A 70 11.97 6.52 -32.60
CA PHE A 70 12.69 7.20 -33.68
C PHE A 70 13.54 8.34 -33.15
N ILE A 71 14.47 8.84 -33.97
CA ILE A 71 15.31 9.98 -33.60
C ILE A 71 14.69 11.26 -34.13
N GLU A 72 14.42 12.22 -33.25
CA GLU A 72 13.98 13.57 -33.58
C GLU A 72 14.85 14.58 -32.85
N ASN A 73 15.43 15.55 -33.56
CA ASN A 73 16.33 16.57 -32.99
C ASN A 73 17.47 15.97 -32.14
N GLU A 74 18.10 14.90 -32.64
CA GLU A 74 19.18 14.15 -31.96
C GLU A 74 18.75 13.47 -30.64
N GLN A 75 17.45 13.37 -30.38
CA GLN A 75 16.89 12.70 -29.21
C GLN A 75 16.02 11.51 -29.62
N ASP A 76 16.11 10.41 -28.88
CA ASP A 76 15.14 9.33 -29.02
C ASP A 76 13.75 9.80 -28.57
N SER A 77 12.77 9.54 -29.41
CA SER A 77 11.40 10.01 -29.31
C SER A 77 10.42 8.93 -29.71
N ILE A 78 9.18 9.09 -29.27
CA ILE A 78 8.08 8.19 -29.62
C ILE A 78 6.78 8.97 -29.74
N GLU A 79 5.90 8.54 -30.62
CA GLU A 79 4.57 9.12 -30.75
C GLU A 79 3.58 8.41 -29.84
N VAL A 80 2.74 9.20 -29.16
CA VAL A 80 1.62 8.73 -28.34
C VAL A 80 0.35 9.35 -28.89
N LYS A 81 -0.60 8.51 -29.29
CA LYS A 81 -1.95 8.94 -29.63
C LYS A 81 -2.73 9.16 -28.34
N ILE A 82 -3.20 10.39 -28.14
CA ILE A 82 -3.98 10.76 -26.96
C ILE A 82 -5.44 10.39 -27.18
N ASN A 83 -5.99 9.63 -26.23
CA ASN A 83 -7.38 9.16 -26.27
C ASN A 83 -8.30 10.05 -25.45
N GLU A 84 -7.83 10.55 -24.30
CA GLU A 84 -8.63 11.39 -23.40
C GLU A 84 -7.72 12.31 -22.59
N ILE A 85 -8.18 13.54 -22.32
CA ILE A 85 -7.45 14.58 -21.60
C ILE A 85 -8.34 15.15 -20.48
N ARG A 86 -7.73 15.36 -19.30
CA ARG A 86 -8.32 16.01 -18.12
C ARG A 86 -7.25 16.87 -17.45
N LEU A 87 -7.25 18.17 -17.73
CA LEU A 87 -6.18 19.07 -17.29
C LEU A 87 -6.41 19.66 -15.89
N THR A 88 -7.62 19.55 -15.35
CA THR A 88 -8.02 20.16 -14.07
C THR A 88 -8.71 19.14 -13.14
N PRO A 89 -8.74 19.39 -11.82
CA PRO A 89 -9.49 18.56 -10.87
C PRO A 89 -10.96 18.43 -11.24
N GLU A 90 -11.59 19.50 -11.71
CA GLU A 90 -13.00 19.53 -12.10
C GLU A 90 -13.26 18.63 -13.32
N SER A 91 -12.30 18.54 -14.23
CA SER A 91 -12.35 17.60 -15.36
C SER A 91 -12.06 16.15 -14.96
N GLY A 92 -11.69 15.88 -13.70
CA GLY A 92 -11.42 14.54 -13.18
C GLY A 92 -9.99 14.05 -13.40
N MET A 93 -9.01 14.95 -13.43
CA MET A 93 -7.59 14.56 -13.40
C MET A 93 -7.27 13.82 -12.09
N LEU A 94 -6.25 12.94 -12.09
CA LEU A 94 -5.85 12.22 -10.87
C LEU A 94 -4.70 12.97 -10.20
N LEU A 95 -4.96 13.57 -9.04
CA LEU A 95 -3.99 14.44 -8.38
C LEU A 95 -2.87 13.66 -7.70
N ARG A 96 -1.64 14.15 -7.86
CA ARG A 96 -0.43 13.58 -7.24
C ARG A 96 -0.54 13.47 -5.72
N ASN A 97 -1.04 14.52 -5.07
CA ASN A 97 -1.12 14.57 -3.60
C ASN A 97 -2.20 13.62 -3.06
N GLU A 98 -3.20 13.25 -3.86
CA GLU A 98 -4.21 12.28 -3.46
C GLU A 98 -3.70 10.84 -3.68
N LEU A 99 -3.14 10.56 -4.86
CA LEU A 99 -2.57 9.25 -5.20
C LEU A 99 -1.44 8.81 -4.27
N LYS A 100 -0.76 9.75 -3.61
CA LYS A 100 0.29 9.45 -2.63
C LYS A 100 -0.21 8.96 -1.28
N GLU A 101 -1.48 9.25 -0.96
CA GLU A 101 -2.08 8.93 0.34
C GLU A 101 -2.93 7.65 0.31
N ILE A 102 -3.12 7.09 -0.89
CA ILE A 102 -3.86 5.85 -1.10
C ILE A 102 -2.88 4.67 -1.17
N SER A 103 -3.16 3.61 -0.39
CA SER A 103 -2.33 2.39 -0.28
C SER A 103 -1.93 1.79 -1.63
N ASP A 104 -2.84 1.88 -2.58
CA ASP A 104 -2.84 1.24 -3.89
C ASP A 104 -1.84 1.84 -4.86
N THR A 105 -1.58 3.13 -4.69
CA THR A 105 -0.82 3.95 -5.62
C THR A 105 0.37 4.63 -4.96
N MET A 106 0.42 4.72 -3.62
CA MET A 106 1.52 5.37 -2.89
C MET A 106 2.92 4.80 -3.21
N ASN A 107 2.97 3.58 -3.74
CA ASN A 107 4.20 2.87 -4.08
C ASN A 107 4.64 2.98 -5.54
N LEU A 108 3.89 3.70 -6.40
CA LEU A 108 4.25 3.92 -7.80
C LEU A 108 5.67 4.47 -7.95
N GLN A 109 6.40 3.99 -8.97
CA GLN A 109 7.81 4.33 -9.18
C GLN A 109 8.06 5.85 -9.28
N ILE A 110 7.13 6.59 -9.89
CA ILE A 110 7.20 8.05 -10.04
C ILE A 110 7.28 8.81 -8.71
N PHE A 111 6.77 8.22 -7.61
CA PHE A 111 6.86 8.82 -6.28
C PHE A 111 8.21 8.60 -5.60
N LYS A 112 8.90 7.51 -5.97
CA LYS A 112 10.21 7.13 -5.43
C LYS A 112 11.35 7.78 -6.23
N MET A 113 11.19 7.93 -7.54
CA MET A 113 12.24 8.40 -8.47
C MET A 113 11.75 9.54 -9.37
N SER A 114 11.31 10.66 -8.81
CA SER A 114 10.58 11.72 -9.55
C SER A 114 11.34 12.45 -10.67
N GLN A 115 12.63 12.15 -10.87
CA GLN A 115 13.49 12.83 -11.86
C GLN A 115 13.47 12.15 -13.24
N MET A 116 12.87 10.95 -13.36
CA MET A 116 12.76 10.25 -14.65
C MET A 116 11.60 10.81 -15.49
N THR A 117 11.60 10.53 -16.79
CA THR A 117 10.55 10.99 -17.72
C THR A 117 9.61 9.86 -18.14
N ASN A 118 10.02 8.61 -17.99
CA ASN A 118 9.28 7.43 -18.40
C ASN A 118 9.35 6.40 -17.26
N TYR A 119 8.20 5.88 -16.83
CA TYR A 119 8.08 4.91 -15.75
C TYR A 119 7.28 3.70 -16.22
N ARG A 120 7.79 2.50 -15.95
CA ARG A 120 7.09 1.25 -16.23
C ARG A 120 6.04 1.01 -15.15
N LEU A 121 4.85 0.59 -15.57
CA LEU A 121 3.81 0.10 -14.68
C LEU A 121 3.65 -1.41 -14.84
N THR A 122 3.40 -2.07 -13.72
CA THR A 122 2.79 -3.41 -13.71
C THR A 122 1.34 -3.33 -14.17
N ASP A 123 0.77 -4.45 -14.61
CA ASP A 123 -0.65 -4.52 -14.98
C ASP A 123 -1.57 -4.14 -13.81
N GLY A 124 -1.20 -4.53 -12.58
CA GLY A 124 -1.94 -4.17 -11.37
C GLY A 124 -1.96 -2.66 -11.12
N GLU A 125 -0.80 -2.00 -11.22
CA GLU A 125 -0.70 -0.54 -11.07
C GLU A 125 -1.47 0.21 -12.15
N PHE A 126 -1.36 -0.23 -13.40
CA PHE A 126 -2.10 0.38 -14.51
C PHE A 126 -3.62 0.23 -14.32
N ASN A 127 -4.09 -0.97 -13.99
CA ASN A 127 -5.51 -1.24 -13.80
C ASN A 127 -6.10 -0.39 -12.67
N ARG A 128 -5.37 -0.16 -11.58
CA ARG A 128 -5.80 0.72 -10.47
C ARG A 128 -5.89 2.17 -10.90
N LEU A 129 -4.85 2.70 -11.55
CA LEU A 129 -4.88 4.06 -12.09
C LEU A 129 -6.00 4.22 -13.13
N TYR A 130 -6.24 3.20 -13.95
CA TYR A 130 -7.31 3.21 -14.93
C TYR A 130 -8.69 3.17 -14.26
N GLN A 131 -8.90 2.41 -13.19
CA GLN A 131 -10.14 2.44 -12.41
C GLN A 131 -10.40 3.84 -11.83
N TYR A 132 -9.38 4.47 -11.22
CA TYR A 132 -9.51 5.85 -10.76
C TYR A 132 -9.74 6.84 -11.90
N TRP A 133 -9.13 6.62 -13.07
CA TRP A 133 -9.41 7.41 -14.26
C TRP A 133 -10.86 7.23 -14.72
N GLN A 134 -11.42 6.02 -14.71
CA GLN A 134 -12.83 5.81 -15.06
C GLN A 134 -13.79 6.36 -14.00
N SER A 135 -13.38 6.44 -12.73
CA SER A 135 -14.23 6.89 -11.62
C SER A 135 -13.42 7.68 -10.57
N PRO A 136 -13.09 8.96 -10.84
CA PRO A 136 -12.25 9.77 -9.95
C PRO A 136 -12.78 9.92 -8.53
N GLN A 137 -14.10 9.79 -8.33
CA GLN A 137 -14.75 9.84 -7.02
C GLN A 137 -14.28 8.73 -6.08
N MET A 138 -13.83 7.59 -6.62
CA MET A 138 -13.25 6.49 -5.82
C MET A 138 -12.00 6.93 -5.06
N ILE A 139 -11.25 7.93 -5.55
CA ILE A 139 -10.10 8.49 -4.81
C ILE A 139 -10.57 9.07 -3.49
N LYS A 140 -11.70 9.79 -3.47
CA LYS A 140 -12.24 10.36 -2.23
C LYS A 140 -12.64 9.28 -1.24
N GLU A 141 -13.31 8.23 -1.72
CA GLU A 141 -13.69 7.08 -0.89
C GLU A 141 -12.47 6.40 -0.27
N GLN A 142 -11.38 6.24 -1.04
CA GLN A 142 -10.12 5.67 -0.57
C GLN A 142 -9.41 6.55 0.46
N LEU A 143 -9.49 7.87 0.33
CA LEU A 143 -8.90 8.81 1.28
C LEU A 143 -9.62 8.80 2.65
N GLU A 144 -10.92 8.52 2.65
CA GLU A 144 -11.75 8.41 3.86
C GLU A 144 -11.59 7.07 4.61
N LEU A 145 -10.87 6.10 4.05
CA LEU A 145 -10.62 4.83 4.72
C LEU A 145 -9.88 5.02 6.05
N THR A 146 -10.32 4.28 7.06
CA THR A 146 -9.62 4.18 8.34
C THR A 146 -8.24 3.53 8.16
N THR A 147 -7.35 3.74 9.12
CA THR A 147 -6.02 3.10 9.13
C THR A 147 -6.11 1.58 8.98
N ILE A 148 -7.08 0.93 9.63
CA ILE A 148 -7.28 -0.52 9.55
C ILE A 148 -7.67 -0.93 8.13
N GLU A 149 -8.62 -0.23 7.51
CA GLU A 149 -9.05 -0.52 6.14
C GLU A 149 -7.93 -0.35 5.13
N LYS A 150 -7.09 0.69 5.28
CA LYS A 150 -5.88 0.87 4.44
C LYS A 150 -4.93 -0.32 4.53
N TYR A 151 -4.70 -0.85 5.73
CA TYR A 151 -3.87 -2.04 5.91
C TYR A 151 -4.51 -3.31 5.36
N LEU A 152 -5.82 -3.48 5.55
CA LEU A 152 -6.55 -4.63 4.99
C LEU A 152 -6.52 -4.63 3.47
N TYR A 153 -6.68 -3.46 2.86
CA TYR A 153 -6.61 -3.31 1.42
C TYR A 153 -5.21 -3.65 0.89
N ALA A 154 -4.15 -3.07 1.47
CA ALA A 154 -2.78 -3.40 1.10
C ALA A 154 -2.45 -4.90 1.29
N PHE A 155 -3.05 -5.53 2.31
CA PHE A 155 -2.87 -6.95 2.57
C PHE A 155 -3.61 -7.85 1.58
N GLN A 156 -4.74 -7.40 1.01
CA GLN A 156 -5.56 -8.20 0.09
C GLN A 156 -4.76 -8.78 -1.09
N GLU A 157 -3.83 -8.00 -1.65
CA GLU A 157 -3.02 -8.40 -2.80
C GLU A 157 -2.13 -9.62 -2.53
N VAL A 158 -1.68 -9.75 -1.29
CA VAL A 158 -0.77 -10.81 -0.86
C VAL A 158 -1.48 -11.86 0.00
N ALA A 159 -2.75 -11.65 0.33
CA ALA A 159 -3.48 -12.43 1.32
C ALA A 159 -3.49 -13.92 0.97
N ASP A 160 -3.82 -14.28 -0.27
CA ASP A 160 -3.88 -15.69 -0.70
C ASP A 160 -2.54 -16.41 -0.56
N ALA A 161 -1.44 -15.77 -0.99
CA ALA A 161 -0.10 -16.31 -0.86
C ALA A 161 0.31 -16.40 0.61
N TRP A 162 0.06 -15.33 1.36
CA TRP A 162 0.37 -15.26 2.78
C TRP A 162 -0.39 -16.33 3.58
N PHE A 163 -1.68 -16.55 3.32
CA PHE A 163 -2.46 -17.59 3.99
C PHE A 163 -2.00 -18.99 3.60
N LYS A 164 -1.60 -19.24 2.35
CA LYS A 164 -1.00 -20.55 1.97
C LYS A 164 0.21 -20.89 2.83
N ASP A 165 1.09 -19.93 3.07
CA ASP A 165 2.32 -20.14 3.84
C ASP A 165 2.11 -20.11 5.36
N ASN A 166 1.09 -19.39 5.85
CA ASN A 166 0.92 -19.12 7.28
C ASN A 166 -0.30 -19.80 7.92
N ALA A 167 -1.23 -20.38 7.15
CA ALA A 167 -2.47 -20.97 7.68
C ALA A 167 -2.22 -22.00 8.78
N LYS A 168 -1.20 -22.86 8.62
CA LYS A 168 -0.86 -23.87 9.63
C LYS A 168 -0.45 -23.21 10.96
N HIS A 169 0.40 -22.18 10.91
CA HIS A 169 0.84 -21.48 12.12
C HIS A 169 -0.33 -20.78 12.81
N ILE A 170 -1.21 -20.14 12.03
CA ILE A 170 -2.43 -19.50 12.54
C ILE A 170 -3.34 -20.53 13.20
N GLN A 171 -3.57 -21.67 12.56
CA GLN A 171 -4.42 -22.74 13.09
C GLN A 171 -3.85 -23.31 14.39
N VAL A 172 -2.53 -23.49 14.48
CA VAL A 172 -1.85 -23.91 15.71
C VAL A 172 -2.05 -22.89 16.84
N GLY A 173 -1.86 -21.59 16.55
CA GLY A 173 -2.11 -20.52 17.51
C GLY A 173 -3.58 -20.45 17.94
N TYR A 174 -4.51 -20.55 17.00
CA TYR A 174 -5.95 -20.57 17.26
C TYR A 174 -6.34 -21.70 18.22
N HIS A 175 -5.94 -22.94 17.90
CA HIS A 175 -6.24 -24.09 18.74
C HIS A 175 -5.58 -24.00 20.12
N PHE A 176 -4.37 -23.44 20.20
CA PHE A 176 -3.74 -23.16 21.48
C PHE A 176 -4.61 -22.20 22.31
N PHE A 177 -5.01 -21.05 21.77
CA PHE A 177 -5.81 -20.08 22.51
C PHE A 177 -7.23 -20.56 22.83
N GLU A 178 -7.86 -21.39 21.98
CA GLU A 178 -9.15 -22.01 22.29
C GLU A 178 -9.08 -22.93 23.52
N ARG A 179 -7.96 -23.66 23.70
CA ARG A 179 -7.72 -24.45 24.91
C ARG A 179 -7.31 -23.57 26.09
N PHE A 180 -6.37 -22.66 25.87
CA PHE A 180 -5.82 -21.79 26.91
C PHE A 180 -6.89 -20.94 27.58
N LYS A 181 -7.88 -20.44 26.83
CA LYS A 181 -8.94 -19.58 27.40
C LYS A 181 -9.95 -20.35 28.25
N GLN A 182 -9.99 -21.69 28.22
CA GLN A 182 -10.98 -22.47 28.97
C GLN A 182 -10.88 -22.16 30.46
N ARG A 183 -12.02 -21.90 31.13
CA ARG A 183 -12.04 -21.53 32.56
C ARG A 183 -11.37 -22.57 33.46
N GLU A 184 -11.57 -23.85 33.19
CA GLU A 184 -10.93 -24.94 33.93
C GLU A 184 -9.40 -24.89 33.79
N HIS A 185 -8.92 -24.67 32.56
CA HIS A 185 -7.49 -24.48 32.31
C HIS A 185 -6.96 -23.26 33.06
N LEU A 186 -7.63 -22.10 32.98
CA LEU A 186 -7.21 -20.89 33.69
C LEU A 186 -7.15 -21.07 35.21
N GLN A 187 -8.02 -21.88 35.80
CA GLN A 187 -8.01 -22.16 37.24
C GLN A 187 -6.82 -23.03 37.68
N GLN A 188 -6.38 -23.95 36.81
CA GLN A 188 -5.30 -24.89 37.08
C GLN A 188 -3.94 -24.44 36.49
N MET A 189 -3.95 -23.43 35.62
CA MET A 189 -2.81 -22.90 34.87
C MET A 189 -1.57 -22.70 35.74
N GLU A 190 -0.43 -23.23 35.31
CA GLU A 190 0.87 -23.05 35.93
C GLU A 190 1.72 -22.05 35.14
N TRP A 191 2.89 -21.71 35.69
CA TRP A 191 3.78 -20.75 35.01
C TRP A 191 4.23 -21.26 33.64
N GLY A 192 4.45 -22.57 33.48
CA GLY A 192 4.85 -23.17 32.20
C GLY A 192 3.84 -22.89 31.07
N ASP A 193 2.54 -22.90 31.38
CA ASP A 193 1.49 -22.59 30.41
C ASP A 193 1.56 -21.12 29.96
N VAL A 194 1.88 -20.20 30.88
CA VAL A 194 2.09 -18.77 30.58
C VAL A 194 3.32 -18.59 29.67
N GLN A 195 4.37 -19.39 29.87
CA GLN A 195 5.56 -19.35 29.00
C GLN A 195 5.28 -19.86 27.59
N GLU A 196 4.35 -20.83 27.45
CA GLU A 196 3.95 -21.40 26.16
C GLU A 196 3.29 -20.35 25.25
N ILE A 197 2.57 -19.37 25.81
CA ILE A 197 2.01 -18.22 25.08
C ILE A 197 3.08 -17.55 24.19
N GLY A 198 4.32 -17.49 24.66
CA GLY A 198 5.44 -16.91 23.93
C GLY A 198 5.80 -17.62 22.62
N ALA A 199 5.28 -18.82 22.35
CA ALA A 199 5.41 -19.50 21.06
C ALA A 199 4.29 -19.12 20.06
N HIS A 200 3.21 -18.49 20.55
CA HIS A 200 1.99 -18.23 19.80
C HIS A 200 1.70 -16.73 19.58
N ILE A 201 2.49 -15.83 20.18
CA ILE A 201 2.36 -14.38 20.00
C ILE A 201 3.55 -13.82 19.23
N ASN A 202 3.29 -13.14 18.11
CA ASN A 202 4.32 -12.58 17.23
C ASN A 202 5.24 -11.55 17.95
N ALA A 203 4.72 -10.82 18.94
CA ALA A 203 5.51 -9.89 19.76
C ALA A 203 6.67 -10.58 20.52
N PHE A 204 6.59 -11.88 20.75
CA PHE A 204 7.63 -12.68 21.43
C PHE A 204 8.54 -13.45 20.46
N ARG A 205 8.52 -13.12 19.16
CA ARG A 205 9.43 -13.72 18.17
C ARG A 205 10.90 -13.44 18.48
N MET A 206 11.21 -12.31 19.11
CA MET A 206 12.56 -12.00 19.59
C MET A 206 12.85 -12.69 20.92
N ALA A 207 13.91 -13.51 20.96
CA ALA A 207 14.29 -14.30 22.14
C ALA A 207 14.51 -13.45 23.40
N LEU A 208 15.10 -12.26 23.26
CA LEU A 208 15.33 -11.35 24.39
C LEU A 208 14.01 -10.79 24.96
N THR A 209 13.08 -10.37 24.09
CA THR A 209 11.75 -9.88 24.52
C THR A 209 10.97 -11.00 25.20
N LYS A 210 10.96 -12.19 24.62
CA LYS A 210 10.34 -13.38 25.22
C LYS A 210 10.92 -13.71 26.59
N LYS A 211 12.25 -13.73 26.71
CA LYS A 211 12.94 -13.99 27.98
C LYS A 211 12.63 -12.93 29.04
N ARG A 212 12.51 -11.66 28.67
CA ARG A 212 12.17 -10.58 29.60
C ARG A 212 10.74 -10.68 30.11
N ALA A 213 9.79 -10.95 29.23
CA ALA A 213 8.37 -10.98 29.57
C ALA A 213 7.93 -12.30 30.24
N LEU A 214 8.47 -13.43 29.79
CA LEU A 214 8.00 -14.77 30.14
C LEU A 214 9.10 -15.65 30.75
N GLY A 215 10.30 -15.12 30.99
CA GLY A 215 11.42 -15.92 31.52
C GLY A 215 11.21 -16.34 32.96
N ASN A 216 11.10 -15.36 33.86
CA ASN A 216 10.93 -15.60 35.29
C ASN A 216 9.59 -15.02 35.77
N MET A 217 8.88 -15.80 36.58
CA MET A 217 7.64 -15.36 37.21
C MET A 217 7.92 -14.22 38.19
N ASN A 218 7.17 -13.11 38.10
CA ASN A 218 7.38 -11.92 38.94
C ASN A 218 6.24 -11.64 39.94
N ALA A 219 5.21 -12.48 39.95
CA ALA A 219 4.08 -12.44 40.87
C ALA A 219 3.55 -13.87 41.15
N PRO A 220 2.74 -14.10 42.20
CA PRO A 220 2.10 -15.40 42.40
C PRO A 220 1.23 -15.80 41.20
N ILE A 221 1.15 -17.09 40.92
CA ILE A 221 0.41 -17.62 39.75
C ILE A 221 -1.06 -17.20 39.75
N GLU A 222 -1.67 -17.06 40.93
CA GLU A 222 -3.05 -16.62 41.13
C GLU A 222 -3.31 -15.22 40.54
N LYS A 223 -2.30 -14.34 40.52
CA LYS A 223 -2.42 -13.03 39.88
C LYS A 223 -2.62 -13.18 38.37
N TYR A 224 -1.82 -14.01 37.72
CA TYR A 224 -1.93 -14.27 36.28
C TYR A 224 -3.24 -14.96 35.92
N ARG A 225 -3.67 -15.95 36.71
CA ARG A 225 -4.97 -16.63 36.52
C ARG A 225 -6.12 -15.62 36.49
N LYS A 226 -6.18 -14.72 37.50
CA LYS A 226 -7.17 -13.64 37.56
C LYS A 226 -7.05 -12.68 36.39
N SER A 227 -5.83 -12.29 36.02
CA SER A 227 -5.59 -11.38 34.88
C SER A 227 -6.06 -11.97 33.55
N PHE A 228 -5.77 -13.24 33.26
CA PHE A 228 -6.22 -13.90 32.04
C PHE A 228 -7.72 -14.18 32.05
N GLU A 229 -8.30 -14.57 33.19
CA GLU A 229 -9.75 -14.72 33.33
C GLU A 229 -10.46 -13.39 33.06
N TYR A 230 -9.93 -12.30 33.59
CA TYR A 230 -10.43 -10.95 33.33
C TYR A 230 -10.26 -10.54 31.86
N LEU A 231 -9.13 -10.85 31.24
CA LEU A 231 -8.86 -10.55 29.83
C LEU A 231 -9.85 -11.25 28.88
N PHE A 232 -10.17 -12.52 29.14
CA PHE A 232 -11.03 -13.31 28.25
C PHE A 232 -12.53 -13.18 28.55
N TYR A 233 -12.90 -12.90 29.80
CA TYR A 233 -14.29 -12.94 30.26
C TYR A 233 -14.77 -11.67 30.97
N GLY A 234 -13.91 -10.66 31.10
CA GLY A 234 -14.29 -9.35 31.60
C GLY A 234 -15.33 -8.69 30.69
N GLN A 235 -16.22 -7.91 31.29
CA GLN A 235 -17.27 -7.18 30.56
C GLN A 235 -16.89 -5.72 30.28
N GLU A 236 -15.74 -5.26 30.75
CA GLU A 236 -15.24 -3.92 30.47
C GLU A 236 -14.67 -3.82 29.05
N PRO A 237 -14.76 -2.65 28.40
CA PRO A 237 -14.15 -2.45 27.09
C PRO A 237 -12.63 -2.65 27.14
N VAL A 238 -12.06 -3.21 26.08
CA VAL A 238 -10.63 -3.59 26.01
C VAL A 238 -9.70 -2.38 26.24
N GLU A 239 -10.17 -1.18 25.91
CA GLU A 239 -9.45 0.08 26.11
C GLU A 239 -9.21 0.42 27.59
N TRP A 240 -10.06 -0.10 28.48
CA TRP A 240 -9.98 0.11 29.93
C TRP A 240 -9.07 -0.90 30.61
N LEU A 241 -8.79 -2.04 29.97
CA LEU A 241 -7.90 -3.08 30.49
C LEU A 241 -6.49 -2.52 30.76
N TRP A 242 -5.99 -1.62 29.91
CA TRP A 242 -4.67 -1.00 30.03
C TRP A 242 -4.55 0.03 31.15
N GLN A 243 -5.67 0.54 31.66
CA GLN A 243 -5.70 1.52 32.76
C GLN A 243 -5.79 0.85 34.12
N THR A 244 -6.30 -0.38 34.17
CA THR A 244 -6.32 -1.19 35.38
C THR A 244 -4.96 -1.86 35.61
N LYS A 245 -4.45 -1.88 36.85
CA LYS A 245 -3.22 -2.62 37.24
C LYS A 245 -3.33 -4.16 37.11
N ASN A 246 -4.32 -4.65 36.38
CA ASN A 246 -4.66 -6.06 36.22
C ASN A 246 -4.11 -6.67 34.92
N VAL A 247 -3.31 -5.93 34.14
CA VAL A 247 -2.63 -6.48 32.96
C VAL A 247 -1.58 -7.52 33.40
N PRO A 248 -1.55 -8.74 32.81
CA PRO A 248 -0.63 -9.80 33.24
C PRO A 248 0.86 -9.43 33.15
N PHE A 249 1.19 -8.43 32.33
CA PHE A 249 2.56 -8.01 32.01
C PHE A 249 2.82 -6.52 32.28
N GLY A 250 1.89 -5.82 32.96
CA GLY A 250 2.08 -4.42 33.37
C GLY A 250 3.01 -4.33 34.59
N HIS A 251 4.04 -3.49 34.49
CA HIS A 251 4.90 -3.10 35.62
C HIS A 251 4.12 -2.37 36.70
#